data_AF-A0A1M7YC39-F1
#
_entry.id   AF-A0A1M7YC39-F1
#
_cell.length_a   1.000
_cell.length_b   1.000
_cell.length_c   1.000
_cell.angle_alpha   90.00
_cell.angle_beta   90.00
_cell.angle_gamma   90.00
#
_symmetry.space_group_name_H-M   'P 1'
#
loop_
_entity.id
_entity.type
_entity.pdbx_description
1 polymer ?
#
loop_
_entity_poly.entity_id
_entity_poly.type
_entity_poly.pdbx_seq_one_letter_code
_entity_poly.pdbx_strand_id
1 'polypeptide(L)'
;MRYKKAVTYFLGFLSIACIFTACYYFSYKQALKEFNENAVERNNDLIKELKEQGYLNNTANAAEAKTTGDNGSTGKEEGSEAGDTAASAVTNAVLPTTQYTLQTYDMKTGSLKEEELPTPSYLIGLNREEVMQYLKEYLADLSLSEFEKGLVSFELISFSKDNIVLRKTYNSDSVEYKYFLKAVDGYIVAYYGDQKTVYNYTGVSVENLALEDRLQLEKGIFVKDLDELYAILENYSS
;
A
#
# COMPACT_ATOMS: atom_id res chain seq x y z
N MET A 1 20.10 -59.68 -5.97
CA MET A 1 19.13 -58.99 -6.88
C MET A 1 18.08 -58.11 -6.19
N ARG A 2 17.82 -58.22 -4.89
CA ARG A 2 16.74 -57.46 -4.21
C ARG A 2 17.05 -55.97 -3.98
N TYR A 3 18.33 -55.61 -3.83
CA TYR A 3 18.75 -54.22 -3.58
C TYR A 3 18.55 -53.27 -4.78
N LYS A 4 18.83 -53.73 -6.01
CA LYS A 4 18.64 -52.90 -7.22
C LYS A 4 17.17 -52.52 -7.43
N LYS A 5 16.24 -53.43 -7.11
CA LYS A 5 14.79 -53.16 -7.17
C LYS A 5 14.37 -52.16 -6.09
N ALA A 6 14.89 -52.28 -4.87
CA ALA A 6 14.62 -51.33 -3.79
C ALA A 6 15.12 -49.91 -4.11
N VAL A 7 16.31 -49.77 -4.72
CA VAL A 7 16.84 -48.47 -5.16
C VAL A 7 15.96 -47.84 -6.24
N THR A 8 15.46 -48.61 -7.21
CA THR A 8 14.53 -48.07 -8.22
C THR A 8 13.20 -47.59 -7.63
N TYR A 9 12.65 -48.29 -6.63
CA TYR A 9 11.42 -47.83 -5.96
C TYR A 9 11.67 -46.58 -5.11
N PHE A 10 12.81 -46.50 -4.43
CA PHE A 10 13.18 -45.32 -3.65
C PHE A 10 13.37 -44.08 -4.53
N LEU A 11 13.99 -44.25 -5.70
CA LEU A 11 14.20 -43.16 -6.65
C LEU A 11 12.87 -42.65 -7.25
N GLY A 12 11.91 -43.55 -7.47
CA GLY A 12 10.55 -43.18 -7.91
C GLY A 12 9.75 -42.46 -6.82
N PHE A 13 9.86 -42.89 -5.56
CA PHE A 13 9.23 -42.18 -4.44
C PHE A 13 9.82 -40.77 -4.26
N LEU A 14 11.14 -40.63 -4.41
CA LEU A 14 11.82 -39.34 -4.31
C LEU A 14 11.40 -38.38 -5.44
N SER A 15 11.22 -38.87 -6.68
CA SER A 15 10.77 -38.01 -7.78
C SER A 15 9.34 -37.51 -7.56
N ILE A 16 8.45 -38.36 -7.05
CA ILE A 16 7.07 -38.00 -6.71
C ILE A 16 7.05 -36.97 -5.59
N ALA A 17 7.86 -37.14 -4.53
CA ALA A 17 7.97 -36.18 -3.45
C ALA A 17 8.45 -34.79 -3.96
N CYS A 18 9.47 -34.77 -4.82
CA CYS A 18 9.94 -33.52 -5.44
C CYS A 18 8.83 -32.83 -6.27
N ILE A 19 8.04 -33.59 -7.03
CA ILE A 19 6.92 -33.05 -7.81
C ILE A 19 5.87 -32.43 -6.89
N PHE A 20 5.46 -33.11 -5.80
CA PHE A 20 4.51 -32.56 -4.85
C PHE A 20 5.01 -31.27 -4.19
N THR A 21 6.28 -31.22 -3.79
CA THR A 21 6.86 -30.00 -3.20
C THR A 21 6.88 -28.83 -4.20
N ALA A 22 7.22 -29.09 -5.47
CA ALA A 22 7.22 -28.08 -6.51
C ALA A 22 5.80 -27.59 -6.83
N CYS A 23 4.83 -28.50 -6.93
CA CYS A 23 3.42 -28.16 -7.15
C CYS A 23 2.85 -27.32 -6.01
N TYR A 24 3.15 -27.69 -4.75
CA TYR A 24 2.73 -26.92 -3.58
C TYR A 24 3.33 -25.52 -3.58
N TYR A 25 4.64 -25.40 -3.84
CA TYR A 25 5.32 -24.11 -3.92
C TYR A 25 4.74 -23.20 -5.01
N PHE A 26 4.47 -23.75 -6.20
CA PHE A 26 3.92 -22.98 -7.30
C PHE A 26 2.47 -22.54 -7.05
N SER A 27 1.66 -23.41 -6.44
CA SER A 27 0.28 -23.10 -6.04
C SER A 27 0.25 -22.01 -4.96
N TYR A 28 1.09 -22.12 -3.93
CA TYR A 28 1.24 -21.08 -2.90
C TYR A 28 1.67 -19.74 -3.49
N LYS A 29 2.66 -19.75 -4.38
CA LYS A 29 3.12 -18.53 -5.07
C LYS A 29 2.01 -17.89 -5.91
N GLN A 30 1.21 -18.70 -6.60
CA GLN A 30 0.08 -18.22 -7.39
C GLN A 30 -1.02 -17.64 -6.50
N ALA A 31 -1.37 -18.30 -5.39
CA ALA A 31 -2.36 -17.81 -4.44
C ALA A 31 -1.91 -16.49 -3.76
N LEU A 32 -0.62 -16.38 -3.44
CA LEU A 32 -0.06 -15.13 -2.90
C LEU A 32 -0.08 -14.00 -3.93
N LYS A 33 0.18 -14.32 -5.21
CA LYS A 33 0.07 -13.35 -6.31
C LYS A 33 -1.37 -12.89 -6.49
N GLU A 34 -2.34 -13.81 -6.49
CA GLU A 34 -3.77 -13.52 -6.64
C GLU A 34 -4.32 -12.72 -5.45
N PHE A 35 -3.89 -13.03 -4.23
CA PHE A 35 -4.22 -12.24 -3.05
C PHE A 35 -3.70 -10.80 -3.14
N ASN A 36 -2.44 -10.63 -3.56
CA ASN A 36 -1.84 -9.30 -3.74
C ASN A 36 -2.47 -8.54 -4.92
N GLU A 37 -2.77 -9.23 -6.04
CA GLU A 37 -3.44 -8.64 -7.19
C GLU A 37 -4.86 -8.18 -6.83
N ASN A 38 -5.66 -8.99 -6.13
CA ASN A 38 -7.00 -8.61 -5.68
C ASN A 38 -7.01 -7.44 -4.67
N ALA A 39 -5.95 -7.30 -3.86
CA ALA A 39 -5.79 -6.15 -2.98
C ALA A 39 -5.46 -4.86 -3.78
N VAL A 40 -4.63 -4.98 -4.82
CA VAL A 40 -4.23 -3.86 -5.70
C VAL A 40 -5.34 -3.48 -6.68
N GLU A 41 -6.06 -4.43 -7.26
CA GLU A 41 -7.17 -4.20 -8.19
C GLU A 41 -8.31 -3.44 -7.53
N ARG A 42 -8.72 -3.81 -6.31
CA ARG A 42 -9.72 -3.05 -5.55
C ARG A 42 -9.29 -1.61 -5.30
N ASN A 43 -8.02 -1.38 -4.97
CA ASN A 43 -7.49 -0.03 -4.78
C ASN A 43 -7.49 0.77 -6.10
N ASN A 44 -7.11 0.14 -7.21
CA ASN A 44 -7.12 0.76 -8.53
C ASN A 44 -8.54 1.08 -9.03
N ASP A 45 -9.51 0.21 -8.78
CA ASP A 45 -10.91 0.42 -9.13
C ASP A 45 -11.50 1.58 -8.34
N LEU A 46 -11.20 1.69 -7.04
CA LEU A 46 -11.53 2.86 -6.23
C LEU A 46 -10.87 4.14 -6.77
N ILE A 47 -9.57 4.10 -7.10
CA ILE A 47 -8.86 5.24 -7.71
C ILE A 47 -9.51 5.66 -9.03
N LYS A 48 -9.94 4.70 -9.86
CA LYS A 48 -10.62 4.96 -11.13
C LYS A 48 -11.99 5.59 -10.91
N GLU A 49 -12.78 5.09 -9.96
CA GLU A 49 -14.07 5.65 -9.59
C GLU A 49 -13.92 7.10 -9.05
N LEU A 50 -12.93 7.34 -8.20
CA LEU A 50 -12.59 8.68 -7.69
C LEU A 50 -12.19 9.65 -8.81
N LYS A 51 -11.50 9.15 -9.85
CA LYS A 51 -11.16 9.92 -11.04
C LYS A 51 -12.40 10.25 -11.88
N GLU A 52 -13.28 9.28 -12.09
CA GLU A 52 -14.54 9.46 -12.83
C GLU A 52 -15.49 10.44 -12.12
N GLN A 53 -15.50 10.43 -10.78
CA GLN A 53 -16.27 11.36 -9.96
C GLN A 53 -15.60 12.75 -9.82
N GLY A 54 -14.45 12.99 -10.47
CA GLY A 54 -13.80 14.30 -10.53
C GLY A 54 -13.02 14.70 -9.28
N TYR A 55 -12.84 13.80 -8.32
CA TYR A 55 -12.05 14.06 -7.11
C TYR A 55 -10.53 14.06 -7.40
N LEU A 56 -10.08 13.37 -8.46
CA LEU A 56 -8.65 13.26 -8.83
C LEU A 56 -8.22 14.19 -9.98
N ASN A 57 -8.85 15.36 -10.12
CA ASN A 57 -8.49 16.29 -11.18
C ASN A 57 -7.15 17.01 -10.88
N ASN A 58 -6.10 16.51 -11.57
CA ASN A 58 -4.96 17.25 -12.17
C ASN A 58 -3.56 16.98 -11.58
N THR A 59 -2.80 16.09 -12.23
CA THR A 59 -1.33 16.20 -12.43
C THR A 59 -0.91 15.36 -13.65
N ALA A 60 -1.26 15.75 -14.88
CA ALA A 60 -0.57 15.29 -16.09
C ALA A 60 -1.07 15.96 -17.39
N ASN A 61 -1.43 17.25 -17.41
CA ASN A 61 -1.76 17.94 -18.69
C ASN A 61 -1.59 19.48 -18.58
N ALA A 62 -0.44 19.94 -18.06
CA ALA A 62 -0.07 21.36 -18.10
C ALA A 62 1.39 21.59 -18.54
N ALA A 63 2.04 20.59 -19.12
CA ALA A 63 3.45 20.66 -19.56
C ALA A 63 3.63 20.56 -21.09
N GLU A 64 2.57 20.65 -21.89
CA GLU A 64 2.67 20.68 -23.35
C GLU A 64 1.76 21.78 -23.94
N ALA A 65 2.19 23.03 -23.83
CA ALA A 65 1.98 24.09 -24.82
C ALA A 65 2.43 25.45 -24.26
N LYS A 66 3.70 25.80 -24.46
CA LYS A 66 4.17 27.15 -24.84
C LYS A 66 5.69 27.23 -24.78
N THR A 67 6.33 27.02 -25.92
CA THR A 67 7.54 27.74 -26.31
C THR A 67 7.69 27.65 -27.84
N THR A 68 7.02 28.57 -28.53
CA THR A 68 7.43 29.02 -29.86
C THR A 68 7.46 30.53 -29.79
N GLY A 69 8.66 31.11 -29.89
CA GLY A 69 8.89 32.55 -29.74
C GLY A 69 10.35 32.87 -29.47
N ASP A 70 11.18 32.62 -30.49
CA ASP A 70 12.24 33.50 -31.00
C ASP A 70 12.88 34.53 -30.05
N ASN A 71 14.19 34.40 -29.79
CA ASN A 71 15.16 35.37 -30.33
C ASN A 71 16.60 34.86 -30.16
N GLY A 72 17.34 34.77 -31.26
CA GLY A 72 18.79 34.59 -31.29
C GLY A 72 19.53 35.89 -31.61
N SER A 73 20.85 35.86 -31.38
CA SER A 73 21.86 36.89 -31.70
C SER A 73 22.05 37.95 -30.61
N THR A 74 23.25 38.35 -30.15
CA THR A 74 24.62 38.31 -30.72
C THR A 74 25.65 38.50 -29.58
N GLY A 75 26.87 37.97 -29.72
CA GLY A 75 28.08 38.71 -29.29
C GLY A 75 29.01 38.11 -28.21
N LYS A 76 30.12 37.52 -28.68
CA LYS A 76 31.46 37.34 -28.06
C LYS A 76 31.96 38.57 -27.26
N GLU A 77 32.85 38.51 -26.26
CA GLU A 77 34.23 37.96 -26.14
C GLU A 77 34.66 38.01 -24.64
N GLU A 78 35.13 36.92 -24.03
CA GLU A 78 36.53 36.61 -23.59
C GLU A 78 37.17 37.44 -22.44
N GLY A 79 37.64 36.71 -21.39
CA GLY A 79 38.63 37.17 -20.40
C GLY A 79 38.60 36.51 -19.01
N SER A 80 39.57 35.59 -18.74
CA SER A 80 40.19 35.10 -17.48
C SER A 80 39.70 35.64 -16.11
N GLU A 81 39.69 34.96 -14.96
CA GLU A 81 40.44 33.79 -14.47
C GLU A 81 39.86 33.32 -13.11
N ALA A 82 39.98 32.01 -12.85
CA ALA A 82 39.98 31.26 -11.57
C ALA A 82 39.37 31.85 -10.27
N GLY A 83 38.38 31.14 -9.72
CA GLY A 83 38.05 31.22 -8.29
C GLY A 83 36.68 30.63 -7.92
N ASP A 84 36.69 29.39 -7.44
CA ASP A 84 35.62 28.75 -6.65
C ASP A 84 34.31 28.37 -7.38
N THR A 85 34.33 27.19 -8.01
CA THR A 85 33.12 26.52 -8.49
C THR A 85 32.48 25.73 -7.35
N ALA A 86 31.61 26.41 -6.59
CA ALA A 86 30.52 25.77 -5.84
C ALA A 86 29.26 26.64 -5.91
N ALA A 87 28.96 27.16 -7.10
CA ALA A 87 27.71 27.85 -7.37
C ALA A 87 26.57 26.83 -7.48
N SER A 88 25.85 26.66 -6.37
CA SER A 88 24.39 26.51 -6.36
C SER A 88 23.83 25.44 -7.31
N ALA A 89 24.05 24.16 -6.97
CA ALA A 89 22.98 23.20 -7.20
C ALA A 89 21.82 23.68 -6.33
N VAL A 90 20.83 24.35 -6.93
CA VAL A 90 19.60 24.71 -6.22
C VAL A 90 19.01 23.40 -5.72
N THR A 91 19.25 23.08 -4.45
CA THR A 91 18.71 21.90 -3.81
C THR A 91 17.20 22.11 -3.73
N ASN A 92 16.48 21.60 -4.73
CA ASN A 92 15.02 21.52 -4.76
C ASN A 92 14.57 20.40 -3.80
N ALA A 93 15.00 20.51 -2.55
CA ALA A 93 14.77 19.58 -1.48
C ALA A 93 14.09 20.29 -0.31
N VAL A 94 13.32 19.56 0.46
CA VAL A 94 12.68 20.05 1.67
C VAL A 94 13.76 20.38 2.71
N LEU A 95 13.69 21.56 3.29
CA LEU A 95 14.59 22.03 4.33
C LEU A 95 13.90 21.99 5.70
N PRO A 96 14.66 22.01 6.82
CA PRO A 96 14.08 22.16 8.14
C PRO A 96 13.25 23.44 8.32
N THR A 97 13.55 24.46 7.51
CA THR A 97 12.84 25.76 7.49
C THR A 97 11.68 25.81 6.51
N THR A 98 11.49 24.78 5.67
CA THR A 98 10.31 24.70 4.80
C THR A 98 9.06 24.70 5.68
N GLN A 99 8.04 25.44 5.30
CA GLN A 99 6.74 25.40 5.95
C GLN A 99 5.99 24.16 5.48
N TYR A 100 5.46 23.36 6.40
CA TYR A 100 4.66 22.19 6.09
C TYR A 100 3.19 22.45 6.41
N THR A 101 2.32 22.25 5.42
CA THR A 101 0.87 22.29 5.59
C THR A 101 0.30 20.91 5.33
N LEU A 102 -0.43 20.37 6.30
CA LEU A 102 -1.22 19.15 6.15
C LEU A 102 -2.68 19.53 5.92
N GLN A 103 -3.20 19.16 4.76
CA GLN A 103 -4.61 19.19 4.44
C GLN A 103 -5.26 17.85 4.79
N THR A 104 -6.42 17.89 5.43
CA THR A 104 -7.26 16.72 5.69
C THR A 104 -8.61 16.94 5.03
N TYR A 105 -8.93 16.13 4.03
CA TYR A 105 -10.19 16.16 3.31
C TYR A 105 -11.06 14.96 3.72
N ASP A 106 -12.28 15.23 4.14
CA ASP A 106 -13.29 14.21 4.48
C ASP A 106 -14.31 14.14 3.34
N MET A 107 -14.35 13.01 2.63
CA MET A 107 -15.21 12.82 1.45
C MET A 107 -16.70 12.80 1.80
N LYS A 108 -17.05 12.32 3.00
CA LYS A 108 -18.44 12.15 3.43
C LYS A 108 -19.11 13.48 3.74
N THR A 109 -18.36 14.38 4.37
CA THR A 109 -18.83 15.71 4.75
C THR A 109 -18.43 16.78 3.74
N GLY A 110 -17.50 16.50 2.83
CA GLY A 110 -16.90 17.46 1.92
C GLY A 110 -16.02 18.50 2.63
N SER A 111 -15.63 18.27 3.88
CA SER A 111 -14.88 19.22 4.69
C SER A 111 -13.38 19.14 4.40
N LEU A 112 -12.76 20.29 4.12
CA LEU A 112 -11.31 20.44 4.05
C LEU A 112 -10.83 21.19 5.28
N LYS A 113 -9.90 20.60 6.03
CA LYS A 113 -9.17 21.24 7.12
C LYS A 113 -7.71 21.39 6.73
N GLU A 114 -7.10 22.49 7.13
CA GLU A 114 -5.68 22.76 6.90
C GLU A 114 -5.00 23.05 8.24
N GLU A 115 -3.82 22.47 8.43
CA GLU A 115 -3.01 22.67 9.63
C GLU A 115 -1.56 22.95 9.20
N GLU A 116 -1.01 24.06 9.70
CA GLU A 116 0.41 24.35 9.58
C GLU A 116 1.17 23.64 10.70
N LEU A 117 2.12 22.80 10.32
CA LEU A 117 2.88 21.94 11.21
C LEU A 117 4.38 22.17 11.02
N PRO A 118 5.21 21.86 12.03
CA PRO A 118 6.65 21.77 11.83
C PRO A 118 6.98 20.74 10.74
N THR A 119 7.93 21.06 9.88
CA THR A 119 8.35 20.11 8.83
C THR A 119 8.87 18.82 9.46
N PRO A 120 8.23 17.68 9.17
CA PRO A 120 8.59 16.43 9.79
C PRO A 120 9.93 15.93 9.27
N SER A 121 10.72 15.31 10.15
CA SER A 121 12.09 14.89 9.85
C SER A 121 12.20 13.92 8.67
N TYR A 122 11.17 13.10 8.42
CA TYR A 122 11.15 12.15 7.30
C TYR A 122 11.02 12.82 5.93
N LEU A 123 10.62 14.10 5.86
CA LEU A 123 10.57 14.85 4.60
C LEU A 123 11.86 15.62 4.33
N ILE A 124 12.63 15.95 5.37
CA ILE A 124 13.82 16.81 5.25
C ILE A 124 14.85 16.13 4.35
N GLY A 125 15.36 16.89 3.37
CA GLY A 125 16.32 16.42 2.37
C GLY A 125 15.68 15.76 1.16
N LEU A 126 14.39 15.43 1.19
CA LEU A 126 13.69 14.82 0.07
C LEU A 126 13.41 15.85 -1.02
N ASN A 127 13.65 15.48 -2.28
CA ASN A 127 13.16 16.21 -3.44
C ASN A 127 11.68 15.86 -3.75
N ARG A 128 11.11 16.51 -4.77
CA ARG A 128 9.70 16.33 -5.13
C ARG A 128 9.36 14.86 -5.43
N GLU A 129 10.20 14.20 -6.21
CA GLU A 129 10.01 12.82 -6.65
C GLU A 129 10.10 11.85 -5.47
N GLU A 130 11.06 12.05 -4.57
CA GLU A 130 11.22 11.26 -3.35
C GLU A 130 10.06 11.44 -2.38
N VAL A 131 9.53 12.66 -2.24
CA VAL A 131 8.30 12.88 -1.47
C VAL A 131 7.14 12.09 -2.09
N MET A 132 6.90 12.21 -3.40
CA MET A 132 5.82 11.45 -4.04
C MET A 132 5.97 9.94 -3.86
N GLN A 133 7.20 9.43 -3.93
CA GLN A 133 7.50 8.02 -3.69
C GLN A 133 7.21 7.61 -2.24
N TYR A 134 7.62 8.42 -1.27
CA TYR A 134 7.30 8.19 0.15
C TYR A 134 5.79 8.12 0.38
N LEU A 135 5.00 9.03 -0.19
CA LEU A 135 3.54 9.04 -0.04
C LEU A 135 2.90 7.78 -0.64
N LYS A 136 3.42 7.33 -1.79
CA LYS A 136 2.98 6.09 -2.43
C LYS A 136 3.27 4.88 -1.56
N GLU A 137 4.46 4.79 -0.98
CA GLU A 137 4.84 3.72 -0.05
C GLU A 137 3.99 3.73 1.21
N TYR A 138 3.69 4.92 1.76
CA TYR A 138 2.80 5.09 2.89
C TYR A 138 1.40 4.51 2.64
N LEU A 139 0.84 4.73 1.44
CA LEU A 139 -0.46 4.18 1.05
C LEU A 139 -0.41 2.66 0.80
N ALA A 140 0.73 2.14 0.35
CA ALA A 140 0.90 0.70 0.13
C ALA A 140 0.93 -0.10 1.44
N ASP A 141 1.35 0.52 2.55
CA ASP A 141 1.42 -0.10 3.87
C ASP A 141 0.80 0.80 4.96
N LEU A 142 -0.52 0.98 4.89
CA LEU A 142 -1.26 1.84 5.83
C LEU A 142 -1.21 1.32 7.28
N SER A 143 -0.91 2.18 8.25
CA SER A 143 -1.11 1.82 9.67
C SER A 143 -2.58 1.50 9.97
N LEU A 144 -2.85 0.67 10.98
CA LEU A 144 -4.22 0.33 11.41
C LEU A 144 -5.08 1.59 11.65
N SER A 145 -4.52 2.61 12.32
CA SER A 145 -5.23 3.89 12.58
C SER A 145 -5.69 4.58 11.29
N GLU A 146 -4.86 4.56 10.24
CA GLU A 146 -5.21 5.19 8.96
C GLU A 146 -6.22 4.37 8.18
N PHE A 147 -6.07 3.04 8.21
CA PHE A 147 -7.03 2.11 7.66
C PHE A 147 -8.41 2.29 8.30
N GLU A 148 -8.51 2.31 9.63
CA GLU A 148 -9.78 2.47 10.36
C GLU A 148 -10.45 3.83 10.10
N LYS A 149 -9.67 4.87 9.81
CA LYS A 149 -10.19 6.18 9.38
C LYS A 149 -10.63 6.22 7.92
N GLY A 150 -10.30 5.18 7.14
CA GLY A 150 -10.59 5.11 5.71
C GLY A 150 -9.71 6.03 4.87
N LEU A 151 -8.40 6.07 5.13
CA LEU A 151 -7.48 6.84 4.29
C LEU A 151 -7.46 6.27 2.87
N VAL A 152 -7.92 7.04 1.89
CA VAL A 152 -7.98 6.64 0.47
C VAL A 152 -6.88 7.27 -0.37
N SER A 153 -6.39 8.46 0.00
CA SER A 153 -5.27 9.10 -0.70
C SER A 153 -4.37 9.89 0.24
N PHE A 154 -3.08 9.97 -0.12
CA PHE A 154 -2.10 10.84 0.52
C PHE A 154 -1.24 11.46 -0.59
N GLU A 155 -1.45 12.74 -0.87
CA GLU A 155 -1.02 13.37 -2.11
C GLU A 155 -0.16 14.60 -1.87
N LEU A 156 0.76 14.85 -2.80
CA LEU A 156 1.57 16.07 -2.84
C LEU A 156 0.85 17.13 -3.67
N ILE A 157 0.29 18.13 -2.99
CA ILE A 157 -0.49 19.21 -3.62
C ILE A 157 0.43 20.32 -4.13
N SER A 158 1.39 20.74 -3.31
CA SER A 158 2.35 21.79 -3.64
C SER A 158 3.72 21.41 -3.10
N PHE A 159 4.76 21.76 -3.86
CA PHE A 159 6.14 21.54 -3.49
C PHE A 159 6.99 22.73 -3.91
N SER A 160 7.68 23.32 -2.95
CA SER A 160 8.71 24.33 -3.15
C SER A 160 9.72 24.24 -1.99
N LYS A 161 10.81 25.00 -2.10
CA LYS A 161 11.80 25.10 -1.03
C LYS A 161 11.22 25.72 0.24
N ASP A 162 10.26 26.62 0.11
CA ASP A 162 9.73 27.42 1.22
C ASP A 162 8.43 26.84 1.79
N ASN A 163 7.65 26.12 0.98
CA ASN A 163 6.36 25.57 1.36
C ASN A 163 6.12 24.21 0.68
N ILE A 164 5.62 23.25 1.47
CA ILE A 164 5.14 21.95 1.01
C ILE A 164 3.74 21.69 1.58
N VAL A 165 2.82 21.29 0.70
CA VAL A 165 1.42 20.98 1.07
C VAL A 165 1.13 19.53 0.72
N LEU A 166 0.79 18.75 1.74
CA LEU A 166 0.34 17.37 1.58
C LEU A 166 -1.14 17.27 1.93
N ARG A 167 -1.89 16.42 1.24
CA ARG A 167 -3.31 16.17 1.52
C ARG A 167 -3.57 14.71 1.82
N LYS A 168 -4.18 14.43 2.98
CA LYS A 168 -4.82 13.16 3.28
C LYS A 168 -6.30 13.24 2.97
N THR A 169 -6.82 12.31 2.19
CA THR A 169 -8.25 12.18 1.89
C THR A 169 -8.81 10.95 2.57
N TYR A 170 -9.87 11.13 3.35
CA TYR A 170 -10.53 10.07 4.10
C TYR A 170 -11.95 9.83 3.58
N ASN A 171 -12.32 8.56 3.50
CA ASN A 171 -13.69 8.11 3.29
C ASN A 171 -14.03 7.04 4.33
N SER A 172 -14.76 7.41 5.38
CA SER A 172 -15.16 6.44 6.40
C SER A 172 -16.01 5.29 5.85
N ASP A 173 -16.74 5.53 4.76
CA ASP A 173 -17.63 4.54 4.16
C ASP A 173 -16.86 3.50 3.33
N SER A 174 -15.56 3.69 3.08
CA SER A 174 -14.71 2.68 2.44
C SER A 174 -14.26 1.57 3.39
N VAL A 175 -14.48 1.71 4.70
CA VAL A 175 -14.14 0.71 5.71
C VAL A 175 -15.37 -0.17 5.96
N GLU A 176 -15.59 -1.14 5.08
CA GLU A 176 -16.76 -2.02 5.13
C GLU A 176 -16.66 -3.09 6.23
N TYR A 177 -15.45 -3.58 6.50
CA TYR A 177 -15.20 -4.70 7.42
C TYR A 177 -14.18 -4.33 8.48
N LYS A 178 -14.54 -4.53 9.75
CA LYS A 178 -13.66 -4.23 10.89
C LYS A 178 -12.69 -5.36 11.20
N TYR A 179 -13.06 -6.60 10.91
CA TYR A 179 -12.25 -7.78 11.22
C TYR A 179 -12.10 -8.70 10.02
N PHE A 180 -11.10 -9.56 10.11
CA PHE A 180 -10.80 -10.57 9.12
C PHE A 180 -10.37 -11.87 9.83
N LEU A 181 -11.07 -12.97 9.57
CA LEU A 181 -10.76 -14.27 10.13
C LEU A 181 -9.95 -15.09 9.14
N LYS A 182 -8.90 -15.76 9.63
CA LYS A 182 -8.10 -16.68 8.81
C LYS A 182 -7.61 -17.87 9.61
N ALA A 183 -7.54 -19.04 8.97
CA ALA A 183 -6.89 -20.22 9.53
C ALA A 183 -5.36 -20.06 9.48
N VAL A 184 -4.70 -20.17 10.63
CA VAL A 184 -3.25 -20.14 10.79
C VAL A 184 -2.85 -21.25 11.75
N ASP A 185 -1.96 -22.14 11.30
CA ASP A 185 -1.41 -23.25 12.11
C ASP A 185 -2.48 -24.13 12.80
N GLY A 186 -3.61 -24.35 12.13
CA GLY A 186 -4.71 -25.18 12.65
C GLY A 186 -5.68 -24.47 13.59
N TYR A 187 -5.53 -23.15 13.77
CA TYR A 187 -6.41 -22.33 14.61
C TYR A 187 -6.96 -21.13 13.84
N ILE A 188 -8.11 -20.62 14.26
CA ILE A 188 -8.68 -19.38 13.73
C ILE A 188 -7.99 -18.20 14.41
N VAL A 189 -7.45 -17.28 13.61
CA VAL A 189 -6.90 -16.00 14.06
C VAL A 189 -7.78 -14.87 13.55
N ALA A 190 -8.15 -13.97 14.46
CA ALA A 190 -8.87 -12.76 14.13
C ALA A 190 -7.87 -11.60 13.95
N TYR A 191 -7.88 -11.02 12.77
CA TYR A 191 -7.17 -9.80 12.40
C TYR A 191 -8.15 -8.63 12.38
N TYR A 192 -7.63 -7.41 12.43
CA TYR A 192 -8.38 -6.24 11.98
C TYR A 192 -8.60 -6.30 10.46
N GLY A 193 -9.50 -5.48 9.94
CA GLY A 193 -9.85 -5.42 8.51
C GLY A 193 -8.67 -5.10 7.59
N ASP A 194 -7.57 -4.58 8.15
CA ASP A 194 -6.29 -4.39 7.47
C ASP A 194 -5.56 -5.71 7.13
N GLN A 195 -6.10 -6.85 7.57
CA GLN A 195 -5.65 -8.23 7.30
C GLN A 195 -4.23 -8.55 7.80
N LYS A 196 -3.59 -7.64 8.53
CA LYS A 196 -2.21 -7.77 9.00
C LYS A 196 -2.08 -7.62 10.50
N THR A 197 -2.84 -6.71 11.10
CA THR A 197 -2.76 -6.46 12.53
C THR A 197 -3.64 -7.49 13.24
N VAL A 198 -3.03 -8.30 14.10
CA VAL A 198 -3.78 -9.29 14.88
C VAL A 198 -4.66 -8.57 15.90
N TYR A 199 -5.95 -8.87 15.87
CA TYR A 199 -6.90 -8.46 16.90
C TYR A 199 -6.88 -9.47 18.06
N ASN A 200 -7.04 -10.75 17.74
CA ASN A 200 -7.11 -11.80 18.75
C ASN A 200 -6.69 -13.18 18.20
N TYR A 201 -5.92 -13.91 19.00
CA TYR A 201 -5.72 -15.34 18.81
C TYR A 201 -6.86 -16.08 19.52
N THR A 202 -7.81 -16.61 18.75
CA THR A 202 -9.09 -17.09 19.30
C THR A 202 -8.97 -18.42 20.04
N GLY A 203 -7.96 -19.22 19.70
CA GLY A 203 -7.79 -20.58 20.22
C GLY A 203 -8.78 -21.61 19.66
N VAL A 204 -9.69 -21.21 18.77
CA VAL A 204 -10.65 -22.13 18.12
C VAL A 204 -9.91 -22.96 17.07
N SER A 205 -9.98 -24.28 17.19
CA SER A 205 -9.34 -25.21 16.26
C SER A 205 -10.18 -25.39 14.99
N VAL A 206 -9.53 -25.49 13.84
CA VAL A 206 -10.21 -25.76 12.55
C VAL A 206 -10.33 -27.25 12.23
N GLU A 207 -9.81 -28.14 13.08
CA GLU A 207 -9.69 -29.57 12.78
C GLU A 207 -11.04 -30.25 12.55
N ASN A 208 -12.03 -29.93 13.39
CA ASN A 208 -13.36 -30.55 13.38
C ASN A 208 -14.39 -29.77 12.56
N LEU A 209 -14.00 -28.64 11.96
CA LEU A 209 -14.89 -27.86 11.10
C LEU A 209 -15.19 -28.59 9.80
N ALA A 210 -16.36 -28.31 9.23
CA ALA A 210 -16.72 -28.81 7.92
C ALA A 210 -15.69 -28.35 6.87
N LEU A 211 -15.47 -29.17 5.84
CA LEU A 211 -14.48 -28.88 4.80
C LEU A 211 -14.72 -27.51 4.15
N GLU A 212 -15.99 -27.13 3.95
CA GLU A 212 -16.36 -25.83 3.39
C GLU A 212 -15.90 -24.67 4.27
N ASP A 213 -16.16 -24.72 5.58
CA ASP A 213 -15.76 -23.68 6.52
C ASP A 213 -14.23 -23.55 6.59
N ARG A 214 -13.51 -24.67 6.55
CA ARG A 214 -12.05 -24.68 6.51
C ARG A 214 -11.52 -23.98 5.25
N LEU A 215 -12.11 -24.25 4.09
CA LEU A 215 -11.72 -23.62 2.83
C LEU A 215 -12.03 -22.11 2.84
N GLN A 216 -13.14 -21.70 3.46
CA GLN A 216 -13.46 -20.27 3.64
C GLN A 216 -12.45 -19.59 4.56
N LEU A 217 -12.09 -20.22 5.68
CA LEU A 217 -11.08 -19.70 6.61
C LEU A 217 -9.66 -19.67 6.02
N GLU A 218 -9.32 -20.59 5.10
CA GLU A 218 -8.04 -20.53 4.37
C GLU A 218 -7.99 -19.32 3.41
N LYS A 219 -9.09 -19.05 2.70
CA LYS A 219 -9.24 -17.85 1.84
C LYS A 219 -9.29 -16.57 2.68
N GLY A 220 -9.92 -16.66 3.84
CA GLY A 220 -10.19 -15.57 4.75
C GLY A 220 -11.64 -15.09 4.67
N ILE A 221 -12.20 -14.73 5.82
CA ILE A 221 -13.58 -14.28 5.97
C ILE A 221 -13.57 -12.84 6.49
N PHE A 222 -14.18 -11.94 5.73
CA PHE A 222 -14.39 -10.57 6.16
C PHE A 222 -15.57 -10.48 7.12
N VAL A 223 -15.40 -9.72 8.18
CA VAL A 223 -16.38 -9.61 9.26
C VAL A 223 -16.61 -8.14 9.58
N LYS A 224 -17.87 -7.73 9.57
CA LYS A 224 -18.29 -6.33 9.64
C LYS A 224 -17.97 -5.72 10.99
N ASP A 225 -18.34 -6.41 12.05
CA ASP A 225 -18.27 -5.89 13.42
C ASP A 225 -18.02 -6.97 14.46
N LEU A 226 -18.03 -6.56 15.73
CA LEU A 226 -17.64 -7.42 16.84
C LEU A 226 -18.71 -8.47 17.16
N ASP A 227 -19.98 -8.14 16.94
CA ASP A 227 -21.09 -9.03 17.23
C ASP A 227 -21.10 -10.18 16.21
N GLU A 228 -20.90 -9.85 14.93
CA GLU A 228 -20.74 -10.85 13.87
C GLU A 228 -19.51 -11.74 14.11
N LEU A 229 -18.38 -11.16 14.55
CA LEU A 229 -17.17 -11.91 14.88
C LEU A 229 -17.45 -13.01 15.91
N TYR A 230 -18.08 -12.64 17.03
CA TYR A 230 -18.36 -13.61 18.08
C TYR A 230 -19.42 -14.63 17.67
N ALA A 231 -20.44 -14.23 16.91
CA ALA A 231 -21.44 -15.17 16.39
C ALA A 231 -20.80 -16.26 15.51
N ILE A 232 -19.84 -15.89 14.65
CA ILE A 232 -19.09 -16.85 13.83
C ILE A 232 -18.23 -17.77 14.72
N LEU A 233 -17.49 -17.20 15.66
CA LEU A 233 -16.61 -17.98 16.54
C LEU A 233 -17.38 -18.95 17.45
N GLU A 234 -18.54 -18.55 17.95
CA GLU A 234 -19.42 -19.42 18.76
C GLU A 234 -19.86 -20.64 17.96
N ASN A 235 -20.29 -20.44 16.71
CA ASN A 235 -20.68 -21.51 15.79
C ASN A 235 -19.52 -22.48 15.50
N TYR A 236 -18.28 -21.98 15.37
CA TYR A 236 -17.09 -22.81 15.13
C TYR A 236 -16.52 -23.48 16.38
N SER A 237 -16.87 -22.98 17.57
CA SER A 237 -16.46 -23.55 18.85
C SER A 237 -17.44 -24.58 19.43
N SER A 238 -18.63 -24.70 18.83
CA SER A 238 -19.71 -25.61 19.21
C SER A 238 -19.47 -27.04 18.70
#